data_AF-A0A1B2JD25-F1
#
_entry.id   AF-A0A1B2JD25-F1
#
_cell.length_a   1.000
_cell.length_b   1.000
_cell.length_c   1.000
_cell.angle_alpha   90.00
_cell.angle_beta   90.00
_cell.angle_gamma   90.00
#
_symmetry.space_group_name_H-M   'P 1'
#
loop_
_entity.id
_entity.type
_entity.pdbx_description
1 polymer ?
#
loop_
_entity_poly.entity_id
_entity_poly.type
_entity_poly.pdbx_seq_one_letter_code
_entity_poly.pdbx_strand_id
1 'polypeptide(L)'
;MNTLVIPDLRYEQSFWRTLNANSVRTSSAKPQVTAKVVAYTIAIDHVLKPFIQGFLWAELLYILRPALRKIFTSGRNAGIRIFGSLGLARPSTINYKLR
;
A
#
# COMPACT_ATOMS: atom_id res chain seq x y z
N MET A 1 -3.19 36.48 20.09
CA MET A 1 -3.55 35.97 18.76
C MET A 1 -4.12 34.57 18.95
N ASN A 2 -5.44 34.41 18.88
CA ASN A 2 -6.10 33.12 19.08
C ASN A 2 -6.07 32.35 17.75
N THR A 3 -5.47 31.16 17.76
CA THR A 3 -5.43 30.28 16.60
C THR A 3 -6.83 29.73 16.36
N LEU A 4 -7.43 30.08 15.22
CA LEU A 4 -8.69 29.52 14.78
C LEU A 4 -8.44 28.04 14.42
N VAL A 5 -8.66 27.14 15.37
CA VAL A 5 -8.58 25.70 15.13
C VAL A 5 -9.82 25.34 14.32
N ILE A 6 -9.67 25.24 13.00
CA ILE A 6 -10.75 24.76 12.13
C ILE A 6 -10.93 23.27 12.48
N PRO A 7 -12.06 22.85 13.06
CA PRO A 7 -12.29 21.43 13.32
C PRO A 7 -12.31 20.69 11.99
N ASP A 8 -11.52 19.63 11.86
CA ASP A 8 -11.43 18.86 10.61
C ASP A 8 -12.71 18.00 10.44
N LEU A 9 -13.70 18.59 9.79
CA LEU A 9 -15.00 17.97 9.51
C LEU A 9 -14.90 16.81 8.50
N ARG A 10 -13.75 16.60 7.84
CA ARG A 10 -13.63 15.57 6.79
C ARG A 10 -13.75 14.16 7.33
N TYR A 11 -13.22 13.92 8.54
CA TYR A 11 -13.34 12.64 9.22
C TYR A 11 -14.79 12.35 9.58
N GLU A 12 -15.49 13.34 10.13
CA GLU A 12 -16.89 13.18 10.53
C GLU A 12 -17.79 12.91 9.30
N GLN A 13 -17.60 13.67 8.22
CA GLN A 13 -18.35 13.47 6.97
C GLN A 13 -18.08 12.09 6.33
N SER A 14 -16.83 11.64 6.34
CA SER A 14 -16.49 10.30 5.81
C SER A 14 -17.07 9.20 6.69
N PHE A 15 -17.04 9.38 8.01
CA PHE A 15 -17.62 8.45 8.95
C PHE A 15 -19.14 8.33 8.75
N TRP A 16 -19.86 9.46 8.67
CA TRP A 16 -21.30 9.46 8.40
C TRP A 16 -21.65 8.81 7.06
N ARG A 17 -20.83 9.00 6.02
CA ARG A 17 -21.00 8.29 4.74
C ARG A 17 -20.89 6.78 4.90
N THR A 18 -19.84 6.30 5.58
CA THR A 18 -19.65 4.86 5.75
C THR A 18 -20.73 4.26 6.66
N LEU A 19 -21.15 4.98 7.70
CA LEU A 19 -22.19 4.56 8.61
C LEU A 19 -23.54 4.40 7.88
N ASN A 20 -23.95 5.41 7.11
CA ASN A 20 -25.19 5.36 6.33
C ASN A 20 -25.14 4.27 5.25
N ALA A 21 -23.99 4.06 4.60
CA ALA A 21 -23.83 2.98 3.63
C ALA A 21 -23.96 1.60 4.28
N ASN A 22 -23.45 1.41 5.50
CA ASN A 22 -23.51 0.14 6.21
C ASN A 22 -24.85 -0.09 6.93
N SER A 23 -25.54 0.95 7.40
CA SER A 23 -26.88 0.80 7.97
C SER A 23 -27.85 0.27 6.92
N VAL A 24 -27.83 0.82 5.70
CA VAL A 24 -28.62 0.33 4.55
C VAL A 24 -28.32 -1.13 4.22
N ARG A 25 -27.06 -1.56 4.32
CA ARG A 25 -26.65 -2.96 4.06
C ARG A 25 -27.11 -3.93 5.15
N THR A 26 -27.31 -3.45 6.38
CA THR A 26 -27.55 -4.32 7.55
C THR A 26 -29.03 -4.35 7.97
N SER A 27 -29.85 -3.38 7.58
CA SER A 27 -31.27 -3.31 7.93
C SER A 27 -32.19 -3.46 6.71
N SER A 28 -33.04 -4.50 6.70
CA SER A 28 -33.89 -4.85 5.56
C SER A 28 -35.18 -4.03 5.40
N ALA A 29 -35.48 -3.08 6.30
CA ALA A 29 -36.76 -2.36 6.31
C ALA A 29 -36.69 -0.84 6.59
N LYS A 30 -35.67 -0.35 7.31
CA LYS A 30 -35.45 1.09 7.53
C LYS A 30 -34.00 1.36 7.95
N PRO A 31 -33.26 2.30 7.34
CA PRO A 31 -31.90 2.60 7.72
C PRO A 31 -31.88 3.21 9.12
N GLN A 32 -31.71 2.38 10.14
CA GLN A 32 -31.50 2.81 11.51
C GLN A 32 -30.00 2.75 11.81
N VAL A 33 -29.47 3.90 12.20
CA VAL A 33 -28.11 4.04 12.73
C VAL A 33 -28.12 3.50 14.16
N THR A 34 -27.99 2.19 14.28
CA THR A 34 -27.94 1.48 15.57
C THR A 34 -26.48 1.37 16.04
N ALA A 35 -26.24 1.37 17.35
CA ALA A 35 -24.89 1.26 17.95
C ALA A 35 -24.07 0.06 17.41
N LYS A 36 -24.75 -1.04 17.07
CA LYS A 36 -24.15 -2.21 16.42
C LYS A 36 -23.52 -1.89 15.06
N VAL A 37 -24.21 -1.09 14.23
CA VAL A 37 -23.69 -0.68 12.91
C VAL A 37 -22.47 0.20 13.09
N VAL A 38 -22.50 1.11 14.06
CA VAL A 38 -21.39 2.00 14.40
C VAL A 38 -20.13 1.22 14.80
N ALA A 39 -20.27 0.30 15.75
CA ALA A 39 -19.18 -0.55 16.22
C ALA A 39 -18.58 -1.39 15.06
N TYR A 40 -19.45 -1.94 14.20
CA TYR A 40 -19.04 -2.70 13.02
C TYR A 40 -18.25 -1.85 12.02
N THR A 41 -18.71 -0.63 11.72
CA THR A 41 -18.00 0.27 10.80
C THR A 41 -16.63 0.68 11.33
N ILE A 42 -16.52 0.97 12.63
CA ILE A 42 -15.23 1.31 13.24
C ILE A 42 -14.26 0.13 13.12
N ALA A 43 -14.70 -1.07 13.47
CA ALA A 43 -13.87 -2.27 13.41
C ALA A 43 -13.35 -2.55 12.00
N ILE A 44 -14.20 -2.44 10.98
CA ILE A 44 -13.77 -2.69 9.60
C ILE A 44 -12.85 -1.60 9.07
N ASP A 45 -13.18 -0.33 9.33
CA ASP A 45 -12.44 0.79 8.73
C ASP A 45 -11.09 1.02 9.40
N HIS A 46 -11.01 0.88 10.73
CA HIS A 46 -9.81 1.23 11.48
C HIS A 46 -8.91 0.02 11.79
N VAL A 47 -9.45 -1.20 11.76
CA VAL A 47 -8.68 -2.40 12.12
C VAL A 47 -8.48 -3.30 10.91
N LEU A 48 -9.57 -3.69 10.25
CA LEU A 48 -9.48 -4.73 9.22
C LEU A 48 -8.81 -4.25 7.94
N LYS A 49 -9.23 -3.11 7.39
CA LYS A 49 -8.66 -2.54 6.15
C LYS A 49 -7.17 -2.22 6.25
N PRO A 50 -6.67 -1.48 7.28
CA PRO A 50 -5.24 -1.21 7.38
C PRO A 50 -4.42 -2.49 7.60
N PHE A 51 -4.96 -3.50 8.28
CA PHE A 51 -4.31 -4.79 8.44
C PHE A 51 -4.14 -5.54 7.12
N ILE A 52 -5.23 -5.65 6.34
CA ILE A 52 -5.20 -6.28 5.01
C ILE A 52 -4.25 -5.53 4.08
N GLN A 53 -4.30 -4.20 4.10
CA GLN A 53 -3.40 -3.37 3.29
C GLN A 53 -1.92 -3.64 3.64
N GLY A 54 -1.58 -3.69 4.93
CA GLY A 54 -0.21 -4.01 5.37
C GLY A 54 0.24 -5.39 4.91
N PHE A 55 -0.63 -6.39 5.05
CA PHE A 55 -0.35 -7.77 4.62
C PHE A 55 -0.12 -7.88 3.11
N LEU A 56 -1.00 -7.28 2.30
CA LEU A 56 -0.89 -7.26 0.84
C LEU A 56 0.40 -6.58 0.37
N TRP A 57 0.78 -5.46 0.99
CA TRP A 57 2.05 -4.79 0.67
C TRP A 57 3.27 -5.63 1.05
N ALA A 58 3.20 -6.35 2.17
CA ALA A 58 4.28 -7.23 2.60
C ALA A 58 4.48 -8.40 1.63
N GLU A 59 3.40 -9.08 1.21
CA GLU A 59 3.46 -10.17 0.23
C GLU A 59 3.94 -9.68 -1.14
N LEU A 60 3.44 -8.52 -1.59
CA LEU A 60 3.89 -7.92 -2.84
C LEU A 60 5.40 -7.67 -2.81
N LEU A 61 5.91 -7.07 -1.73
CA LEU A 61 7.35 -6.80 -1.58
C LEU A 61 8.18 -8.07 -1.43
N TYR A 62 7.63 -9.12 -0.79
CA TYR A 62 8.28 -10.41 -0.65
C TYR A 62 8.57 -11.04 -2.02
N ILE A 63 7.62 -10.94 -2.96
CA ILE A 63 7.79 -11.44 -4.33
C ILE A 63 8.63 -10.48 -5.18
N LEU A 64 8.41 -9.18 -5.04
CA LEU A 64 9.04 -8.16 -5.89
C LEU A 64 10.54 -8.03 -5.62
N ARG A 65 11.01 -8.14 -4.37
CA ARG A 65 12.45 -8.01 -4.03
C ARG A 65 13.36 -9.01 -4.78
N PRO A 66 13.13 -10.32 -4.77
CA PRO A 66 13.96 -11.26 -5.53
C PRO A 66 13.75 -11.12 -7.04
N ALA A 67 12.54 -10.77 -7.50
CA ALA A 67 12.27 -10.54 -8.92
C ALA A 67 13.09 -9.35 -9.46
N LEU A 68 13.13 -8.24 -8.73
CA LEU A 68 13.95 -7.07 -9.09
C LEU A 68 15.43 -7.44 -9.14
N ARG A 69 15.95 -8.21 -8.16
CA ARG A 69 17.34 -8.69 -8.18
C ARG A 69 17.65 -9.47 -9.46
N LYS A 70 16.75 -10.38 -9.88
CA LYS A 70 16.90 -11.14 -11.13
C LYS A 70 16.92 -10.22 -12.35
N ILE A 71 16.01 -9.25 -12.43
CA ILE A 71 15.94 -8.28 -13.52
C ILE A 71 17.24 -7.47 -13.62
N PHE A 72 17.77 -6.99 -12.50
CA PHE A 72 19.04 -6.26 -12.49
C PHE A 72 20.22 -7.12 -12.92
N THR A 73 20.29 -8.38 -12.49
CA THR A 73 21.35 -9.29 -12.95
C THR A 73 21.25 -9.59 -14.45
N SER A 74 20.05 -9.80 -14.97
CA SER A 74 19.83 -10.01 -16.41
C SER A 74 20.18 -8.77 -17.22
N GLY A 75 19.78 -7.58 -16.76
CA GLY A 75 20.14 -6.31 -17.39
C GLY A 75 21.65 -6.05 -17.39
N ARG A 76 22.33 -6.34 -16.28
CA ARG A 76 23.79 -6.20 -16.18
C ARG A 76 24.52 -7.14 -17.14
N ASN A 77 24.06 -8.39 -17.25
CA ASN A 77 24.64 -9.37 -18.18
C ASN A 77 24.41 -8.98 -19.64
N ALA A 78 23.23 -8.46 -19.98
CA ALA A 78 22.95 -7.93 -21.32
C ALA A 78 23.86 -6.74 -21.66
N GLY A 79 24.04 -5.81 -20.73
CA GLY A 79 24.97 -4.69 -20.88
C GLY A 79 26.40 -5.15 -21.14
N ILE A 80 26.92 -6.10 -20.36
CA ILE A 80 28.28 -6.66 -20.56
C ILE A 80 28.43 -7.30 -21.95
N ARG A 81 27.40 -7.98 -22.45
CA ARG A 81 27.40 -8.58 -23.80
C ARG A 81 27.45 -7.52 -24.89
N ILE A 82 26.65 -6.46 -24.76
CA ILE A 82 26.61 -5.36 -25.74
C ILE A 82 27.96 -4.62 -25.74
N PHE A 83 28.49 -4.25 -24.56
CA PHE A 83 29.81 -3.62 -24.46
C PHE A 83 30.93 -4.47 -25.06
N GLY A 84 30.91 -5.78 -24.81
CA GLY A 84 31.86 -6.72 -25.41
C GLY A 84 31.74 -6.83 -26.93
N SER A 85 30.52 -6.70 -27.48
CA SER A 85 30.31 -6.69 -28.94
C SER A 85 30.75 -5.38 -29.61
N LEU A 86 30.82 -4.27 -28.88
CA LEU A 86 31.31 -2.98 -29.38
C LEU A 86 32.84 -2.82 -29.28
N GLY A 87 33.56 -3.84 -28.79
CA GLY A 87 35.02 -3.77 -28.62
C GLY A 87 35.50 -2.82 -27.51
N LEU A 88 34.58 -2.33 -26.67
CA LEU A 88 34.91 -1.50 -25.51
C LEU A 88 35.39 -2.40 -24.37
N ALA A 89 36.46 -1.98 -23.68
CA ALA A 89 37.04 -2.73 -22.57
C ALA A 89 35.97 -3.09 -21.53
N ARG A 90 35.93 -4.36 -21.11
CA ARG A 90 35.00 -4.85 -20.08
C ARG A 90 35.17 -3.99 -18.82
N PRO A 91 34.10 -3.33 -18.31
CA PRO A 91 34.20 -2.63 -17.05
C PRO A 91 34.58 -3.64 -15.97
N SER A 92 35.71 -3.40 -15.28
CA SER A 92 36.18 -4.21 -14.18
C SER A 92 35.01 -4.44 -13.21
N THR A 93 34.69 -5.70 -12.95
CA THR A 93 33.69 -6.10 -11.95
C THR A 93 34.06 -5.50 -10.60
N ILE A 94 33.50 -4.32 -10.29
CA ILE A 94 33.55 -3.75 -8.94
C ILE A 94 32.81 -4.74 -8.05
N ASN A 95 33.60 -5.46 -7.26
CA ASN A 95 33.16 -6.47 -6.32
C ASN A 95 32.53 -5.72 -5.13
N TYR A 96 31.23 -5.43 -5.20
CA TYR A 96 30.49 -5.02 -4.00
C TYR A 96 30.30 -6.25 -3.12
N LYS A 97 31.36 -6.54 -2.37
CA LYS A 97 31.32 -7.38 -1.19
C LYS A 97 30.46 -6.62 -0.18
N LEU A 98 29.15 -6.87 -0.22
CA LEU A 98 28.19 -6.40 0.77
C LEU A 98 28.64 -6.92 2.14
N ARG A 99 29.03 -6.00 3.01
CA ARG A 99 29.20 -6.21 4.44
C ARG A 99 27.88 -5.88 5.13
#